data_AF-A0A3D2S0Y0-F1
#
_entry.id   AF-A0A3D2S0Y0-F1
#
_cell.length_a   1.000
_cell.length_b   1.000
_cell.length_c   1.000
_cell.angle_alpha   90.00
_cell.angle_beta   90.00
_cell.angle_gamma   90.00
#
_symmetry.space_group_name_H-M   'P 1'
#
loop_
_entity.id
_entity.type
_entity.pdbx_description
1 polymer ?
#
loop_
_entity_poly.entity_id
_entity_poly.type
_entity_poly.pdbx_seq_one_letter_code
_entity_poly.pdbx_strand_id
1 'polypeptide(L)'
;HAHYWPNTSEFNLRQDINASKLIFDCGVPLIQIPCAGVADHLTTTVPEVERYIQGQGEIGNYLAEIFKNYHKDHFGWSKVIWDLSATAYVINPNWISTHLTHSPILTDQFTWSVDTSRHMIRVARSVSRDRVFSDLFTKLKLDRLP
;
A
#
# COMPACT_ATOMS: atom_id res chain seq x y z
N HIS A 1 5.30 0.15 9.54
CA HIS A 1 4.08 0.88 9.99
C HIS A 1 4.44 2.34 10.17
N ALA A 2 3.46 3.23 10.32
CA ALA A 2 3.79 4.65 10.51
C ALA A 2 4.60 4.82 11.79
N HIS A 3 5.49 5.82 11.86
CA HIS A 3 6.57 5.85 12.86
C HIS A 3 6.09 5.90 14.32
N TYR A 4 4.84 6.30 14.56
CA TYR A 4 4.22 6.34 15.89
C TYR A 4 3.57 5.00 16.32
N TRP A 5 3.49 4.01 15.43
CA TRP A 5 2.98 2.69 15.81
C TRP A 5 3.98 1.98 16.73
N PRO A 6 3.50 1.13 17.66
CA PRO A 6 4.35 0.50 18.67
C PRO A 6 5.40 -0.46 18.07
N ASN A 7 5.19 -0.94 16.84
CA ASN A 7 6.15 -1.74 16.09
C ASN A 7 5.95 -1.53 14.58
N THR A 8 6.81 -2.16 13.79
CA THR A 8 6.80 -2.21 12.33
C THR A 8 7.04 -3.63 11.81
N SER A 9 6.34 -4.61 12.38
CA SER A 9 6.41 -6.02 11.95
C SER A 9 5.61 -6.28 10.66
N GLU A 10 5.89 -5.49 9.61
CA GLU A 10 5.27 -5.63 8.30
C GLU A 10 5.85 -6.83 7.56
N PHE A 11 5.02 -7.53 6.78
CA PHE A 11 5.41 -8.78 6.11
C PHE A 11 6.68 -8.62 5.28
N ASN A 12 6.74 -7.63 4.38
CA ASN A 12 7.89 -7.40 3.50
C ASN A 12 9.15 -7.04 4.32
N LEU A 13 9.00 -6.16 5.31
CA LEU A 13 10.11 -5.68 6.13
C LEU A 13 10.73 -6.80 6.98
N ARG A 14 9.90 -7.65 7.58
CA ARG A 14 10.38 -8.70 8.49
C ARG A 14 10.98 -9.93 7.79
N GLN A 15 10.76 -10.09 6.48
CA GLN A 15 11.32 -11.22 5.72
C GLN A 15 12.84 -11.13 5.60
N ASP A 16 13.38 -9.91 5.47
CA ASP A 16 14.81 -9.63 5.49
C ASP A 16 15.08 -8.29 6.18
N ILE A 17 15.40 -8.37 7.48
CA ILE A 17 15.67 -7.20 8.31
C ILE A 17 16.95 -6.47 7.90
N ASN A 18 17.95 -7.18 7.37
CA ASN A 18 19.23 -6.59 6.99
C ASN A 18 19.08 -5.77 5.71
N ALA A 19 18.39 -6.33 4.70
CA ALA A 19 18.04 -5.58 3.50
C ALA A 19 17.16 -4.37 3.82
N SER A 20 16.19 -4.53 4.73
CA SER A 20 15.33 -3.43 5.16
C SER A 20 16.13 -2.30 5.82
N LYS A 21 17.03 -2.62 6.77
CA LYS A 21 17.93 -1.63 7.38
C LYS A 21 18.79 -0.90 6.35
N LEU A 22 19.39 -1.66 5.42
CA LEU A 22 20.23 -1.08 4.37
C LEU A 22 19.50 0.00 3.57
N ILE A 23 18.24 -0.22 3.20
CA ILE A 23 17.43 0.76 2.47
C ILE A 23 17.23 2.07 3.26
N PHE A 24 17.11 2.00 4.60
CA PHE A 24 17.03 3.19 5.44
C PHE A 24 18.39 3.84 5.73
N ASP A 25 19.50 3.11 5.56
CA ASP A 25 20.86 3.56 5.85
C ASP A 25 21.62 4.11 4.63
N CYS A 26 21.29 3.68 3.41
CA CYS A 26 22.13 3.90 2.23
C CYS A 26 21.96 5.26 1.53
N GLY A 27 21.03 6.13 1.96
CA GLY A 27 20.93 7.50 1.44
C GLY A 27 20.24 7.64 0.08
N VAL A 28 19.62 6.58 -0.44
CA VAL A 28 18.82 6.67 -1.66
C VAL A 28 17.58 7.56 -1.44
N PRO A 29 17.03 8.19 -2.49
CA PRO A 29 15.75 8.91 -2.42
C PRO A 29 14.57 7.97 -2.11
N LEU A 30 14.42 7.60 -0.83
CA LEU A 30 13.42 6.67 -0.36
C LEU A 30 12.07 7.37 -0.11
N ILE A 31 11.00 6.76 -0.62
CA ILE A 31 9.62 7.00 -0.20
C ILE A 31 9.14 5.79 0.60
N GLN A 32 8.87 5.98 1.88
CA GLN A 32 8.23 4.96 2.71
C GLN A 32 6.72 5.16 2.71
N ILE A 33 5.98 4.13 2.32
CA ILE A 33 4.52 4.07 2.48
C ILE A 33 4.19 3.03 3.55
N PRO A 34 3.83 3.45 4.77
CA PRO A 34 3.49 2.52 5.83
C PRO A 34 2.30 1.61 5.51
N CYS A 35 2.31 0.35 5.93
CA CYS A 35 1.11 -0.49 5.93
C CYS A 35 0.07 0.07 6.91
N ALA A 36 0.34 0.02 8.21
CA ALA A 36 -0.61 0.53 9.21
C ALA A 36 -0.59 2.06 9.30
N GLY A 37 -1.77 2.67 9.26
CA GLY A 37 -2.02 4.11 9.28
C GLY A 37 -1.99 4.78 7.90
N VAL A 38 -1.67 4.06 6.83
CA VAL A 38 -1.67 4.60 5.46
C VAL A 38 -2.19 3.57 4.46
N ALA A 39 -1.41 2.55 4.07
CA ALA A 39 -1.81 1.63 3.01
C ALA A 39 -2.93 0.66 3.43
N ASP A 40 -3.18 0.49 4.73
CA ASP A 40 -4.34 -0.24 5.29
C ASP A 40 -5.68 0.38 4.86
N HIS A 41 -5.68 1.67 4.54
CA HIS A 41 -6.85 2.33 3.95
C HIS A 41 -7.12 1.88 2.51
N LEU A 42 -6.20 1.20 1.81
CA LEU A 42 -6.43 0.64 0.47
C LEU A 42 -7.25 -0.65 0.53
N THR A 43 -8.40 -0.55 1.18
CA THR A 43 -9.33 -1.64 1.44
C THR A 43 -10.46 -1.62 0.41
N THR A 44 -10.85 -2.81 -0.06
CA THR A 44 -12.05 -3.02 -0.87
C THR A 44 -12.83 -4.24 -0.39
N THR A 45 -14.00 -4.45 -0.99
CA THR A 45 -15.00 -5.43 -0.58
C THR A 45 -15.48 -6.24 -1.77
N VAL A 46 -16.09 -7.39 -1.52
CA VAL A 46 -16.66 -8.22 -2.59
C VAL A 46 -17.69 -7.46 -3.43
N PRO A 47 -18.64 -6.67 -2.87
CA PRO A 47 -19.59 -5.90 -3.67
C PRO A 47 -18.92 -4.92 -4.65
N GLU A 48 -17.83 -4.25 -4.26
CA GLU A 48 -17.10 -3.35 -5.16
C GLU A 48 -16.38 -4.12 -6.28
N VAL A 49 -15.75 -5.25 -5.92
CA VAL A 49 -15.05 -6.11 -6.87
C VAL A 49 -16.03 -6.70 -7.89
N GLU A 50 -17.17 -7.21 -7.45
CA GLU A 50 -18.21 -7.72 -8.34
C GLU A 50 -18.78 -6.63 -9.24
N ARG A 51 -18.91 -5.39 -8.73
CA ARG A 51 -19.48 -4.28 -9.48
C ARG A 51 -18.52 -3.70 -10.52
N TYR A 52 -17.25 -3.54 -10.17
CA TYR A 52 -16.31 -2.73 -10.95
C TYR A 52 -15.18 -3.53 -11.61
N ILE A 53 -14.92 -4.76 -11.17
CA ILE A 53 -13.83 -5.61 -11.68
C ILE A 53 -14.39 -6.83 -12.41
N GLN A 54 -15.36 -7.53 -11.83
CA GLN A 54 -15.94 -8.71 -12.47
C GLN A 54 -16.64 -8.34 -13.79
N GLY A 55 -16.46 -9.17 -14.81
CA GLY A 55 -17.00 -8.95 -16.15
C GLY A 55 -16.18 -7.99 -17.02
N GLN A 56 -15.10 -7.40 -16.50
CA GLN A 56 -14.18 -6.57 -17.28
C GLN A 56 -13.10 -7.42 -17.97
N GLY A 57 -13.53 -8.35 -18.82
CA GLY A 57 -12.65 -9.28 -19.53
C GLY A 57 -12.09 -10.41 -18.66
N GLU A 58 -11.21 -11.22 -19.24
CA GLU A 58 -10.61 -12.39 -18.58
C GLU A 58 -9.84 -12.01 -17.32
N ILE A 59 -9.07 -10.92 -17.38
CA ILE A 59 -8.31 -10.43 -16.23
C ILE A 59 -9.23 -9.96 -15.10
N GLY A 60 -10.32 -9.24 -15.41
CA GLY A 60 -11.29 -8.81 -14.40
C GLY A 60 -11.97 -9.99 -13.71
N ASN A 61 -12.36 -11.01 -14.48
CA ASN A 61 -12.94 -12.23 -13.93
C ASN A 61 -11.96 -12.98 -13.02
N TYR A 62 -10.71 -13.14 -13.46
CA TYR A 62 -9.65 -13.78 -12.66
C TYR A 62 -9.39 -13.04 -11.34
N LEU A 63 -9.23 -11.72 -11.39
CA LEU A 63 -9.00 -10.89 -10.20
C LEU A 63 -10.19 -10.97 -9.22
N ALA A 64 -11.42 -10.94 -9.74
CA ALA A 64 -12.61 -11.09 -8.91
C ALA A 64 -12.69 -12.47 -8.25
N GLU A 65 -12.36 -13.54 -8.98
CA GLU A 65 -12.34 -14.90 -8.45
C GLU A 65 -11.35 -15.06 -7.29
N ILE A 66 -10.07 -14.69 -7.49
CA ILE A 66 -9.05 -14.86 -6.45
C ILE A 66 -9.32 -13.98 -5.22
N PHE A 67 -9.97 -12.82 -5.42
CA PHE A 67 -10.37 -11.95 -4.32
C PHE A 67 -11.47 -12.60 -3.47
N LYS A 68 -12.52 -13.11 -4.12
CA LYS A 68 -13.64 -13.79 -3.43
C LYS A 68 -13.21 -15.07 -2.76
N ASN A 69 -12.34 -15.86 -3.39
CA ASN A 69 -11.84 -17.12 -2.86
C ASN A 69 -10.86 -16.96 -1.68
N TYR A 70 -10.36 -15.74 -1.42
CA TYR A 70 -9.46 -15.49 -0.31
C TYR A 70 -10.12 -15.66 1.06
N HIS A 71 -11.44 -15.48 1.16
CA HIS A 71 -12.18 -15.66 2.40
C HIS A 71 -13.55 -16.29 2.14
N LYS A 72 -14.03 -17.16 3.03
CA LYS A 72 -15.26 -17.92 2.81
C LYS A 72 -16.54 -17.14 3.11
N ASP A 73 -16.51 -16.27 4.13
CA ASP A 73 -17.66 -15.48 4.57
C ASP A 73 -17.43 -13.99 4.28
N HIS A 74 -18.27 -13.38 3.47
CA HIS A 74 -18.09 -11.99 3.08
C HIS A 74 -18.91 -11.00 3.92
N PHE A 75 -19.66 -11.45 4.94
CA PHE A 75 -20.46 -10.57 5.77
C PHE A 75 -19.60 -9.62 6.62
N GLY A 76 -19.65 -8.32 6.31
CA GLY A 76 -18.81 -7.31 6.98
C GLY A 76 -17.31 -7.45 6.67
N TRP A 77 -16.94 -8.26 5.69
CA TRP A 77 -15.55 -8.54 5.36
C TRP A 77 -15.00 -7.58 4.31
N SER A 78 -13.74 -7.20 4.49
CA SER A 78 -12.99 -6.39 3.55
C SER A 78 -11.54 -6.86 3.50
N LYS A 79 -10.84 -6.48 2.43
CA LYS A 79 -9.44 -6.83 2.24
C LYS A 79 -8.65 -5.63 1.75
N VAL A 80 -7.50 -5.44 2.38
CA VAL A 80 -6.49 -4.48 1.93
C VAL A 80 -5.75 -5.04 0.72
N ILE A 81 -5.55 -4.21 -0.30
CA ILE A 81 -4.65 -4.48 -1.42
C ILE A 81 -3.40 -3.62 -1.27
N TRP A 82 -2.45 -4.11 -0.46
CA TRP A 82 -1.27 -3.36 -0.03
C TRP A 82 -0.42 -2.81 -1.19
N ASP A 83 -0.20 -3.62 -2.22
CA ASP A 83 0.73 -3.31 -3.31
C ASP A 83 0.23 -2.20 -4.26
N LEU A 84 -1.06 -1.84 -4.17
CA LEU A 84 -1.58 -0.65 -4.86
C LEU A 84 -0.93 0.63 -4.35
N SER A 85 -0.41 0.66 -3.12
CA SER A 85 0.15 1.87 -2.51
C SER A 85 1.38 2.39 -3.27
N ALA A 86 2.39 1.56 -3.45
CA ALA A 86 3.61 1.93 -4.18
C ALA A 86 3.30 2.26 -5.65
N THR A 87 2.47 1.44 -6.30
CA THR A 87 2.05 1.65 -7.69
C THR A 87 1.30 2.99 -7.85
N ALA A 88 0.37 3.30 -6.95
CA ALA A 88 -0.37 4.55 -6.95
C ALA A 88 0.54 5.78 -6.81
N TYR A 89 1.57 5.70 -5.95
CA TYR A 89 2.53 6.80 -5.79
C TYR A 89 3.29 7.10 -7.09
N VAL A 90 3.69 6.04 -7.81
CA VAL A 90 4.38 6.17 -9.09
C VAL A 90 3.46 6.74 -10.17
N ILE A 91 2.20 6.29 -10.23
CA ILE A 91 1.22 6.78 -11.20
C ILE A 91 0.88 8.25 -10.94
N ASN A 92 0.57 8.61 -9.71
CA ASN A 92 0.24 9.99 -9.34
C ASN A 92 0.53 10.26 -7.86
N PRO A 93 1.61 10.99 -7.53
CA PRO A 93 1.99 11.25 -6.16
C PRO A 93 0.96 12.13 -5.41
N ASN A 94 0.07 12.85 -6.10
CA ASN A 94 -0.96 13.68 -5.46
C ASN A 94 -2.07 12.87 -4.78
N TRP A 95 -2.09 11.55 -4.94
CA TRP A 95 -3.03 10.67 -4.23
C TRP A 95 -2.52 10.28 -2.84
N ILE A 96 -1.24 10.51 -2.55
CA ILE A 96 -0.61 10.13 -1.29
C ILE A 96 0.05 11.37 -0.72
N SER A 97 -0.49 11.89 0.38
CA SER A 97 0.13 13.02 1.08
C SER A 97 1.41 12.54 1.75
N THR A 98 2.48 13.31 1.63
CA THR A 98 3.79 12.95 2.15
C THR A 98 4.45 14.13 2.86
N HIS A 99 5.50 13.81 3.61
CA HIS A 99 6.40 14.80 4.17
C HIS A 99 7.83 14.30 4.14
N LEU A 100 8.78 15.23 4.18
CA LEU A 100 10.19 14.92 4.39
C LEU A 100 10.45 14.78 5.90
N THR A 101 11.24 13.78 6.27
CA THR A 101 11.74 13.56 7.63
C THR A 101 13.13 12.92 7.58
N HIS A 102 13.87 12.98 8.68
CA HIS A 102 15.12 12.23 8.80
C HIS A 102 14.86 10.72 8.75
N SER A 103 15.69 9.98 8.04
CA SER A 103 15.57 8.53 7.88
C SER A 103 15.58 7.86 9.26
N PRO A 104 14.51 7.12 9.64
CA PRO A 104 14.47 6.45 10.93
C PRO A 104 15.47 5.29 10.97
N ILE A 105 15.80 4.87 12.18
CA ILE A 105 16.61 3.67 12.41
C ILE A 105 15.65 2.50 12.64
N LEU A 106 15.74 1.48 11.80
CA LEU A 106 15.03 0.23 12.00
C LEU A 106 15.80 -0.66 12.99
N THR A 107 15.20 -0.97 14.13
CA THR A 107 15.83 -1.79 15.17
C THR A 107 15.63 -3.29 14.92
N ASP A 108 16.43 -4.14 15.60
CA ASP A 108 16.23 -5.60 15.59
C ASP A 108 14.91 -6.04 16.24
N GLN A 109 14.27 -5.17 17.02
CA GLN A 109 12.98 -5.41 17.66
C GLN A 109 11.80 -5.00 16.77
N PHE A 110 12.04 -4.70 15.48
CA PHE A 110 11.04 -4.17 14.55
C PHE A 110 10.37 -2.90 15.08
N THR A 111 11.15 -1.96 15.61
CA THR A 111 10.67 -0.63 16.02
C THR A 111 11.44 0.46 15.29
N TRP A 112 10.90 1.68 15.31
CA TRP A 112 11.58 2.86 14.78
C TRP A 112 12.27 3.62 15.90
N SER A 113 13.54 3.98 15.68
CA SER A 113 14.27 4.95 16.49
C SER A 113 14.58 6.20 15.66
N VAL A 114 14.77 7.34 16.32
CA VAL A 114 14.91 8.65 15.68
C VAL A 114 16.32 9.19 15.88
N ASP A 115 16.93 9.64 14.78
CA ASP A 115 18.16 10.43 14.78
C ASP A 115 18.00 11.56 13.74
N THR A 116 17.97 12.80 14.23
CA THR A 116 17.73 13.99 13.41
C THR A 116 18.97 14.49 12.67
N SER A 117 20.09 13.76 12.73
CA SER A 117 21.28 14.05 11.91
C SER A 117 21.33 13.26 10.60
N ARG A 118 20.45 12.26 10.43
CA ARG A 118 20.45 11.35 9.26
C ARG A 118 19.92 12.03 7.99
N HIS A 119 20.21 11.43 6.84
CA HIS A 119 19.70 11.90 5.55
C HIS A 119 18.17 11.91 5.50
N MET A 120 17.61 12.75 4.63
CA MET A 120 16.16 12.89 4.50
C MET A 120 15.56 11.78 3.64
N ILE A 121 14.42 11.28 4.07
CA ILE A 121 13.52 10.43 3.28
C ILE A 121 12.15 11.07 3.20
N ARG A 122 11.30 10.54 2.33
CA ARG A 122 9.90 10.91 2.26
C ARG A 122 9.04 9.83 2.92
N VAL A 123 8.06 10.24 3.72
CA VAL A 123 7.14 9.31 4.38
C VAL A 123 5.70 9.72 4.11
N ALA A 124 4.89 8.76 3.69
CA ALA A 124 3.46 8.94 3.48
C ALA A 124 2.72 9.18 4.81
N ARG A 125 1.78 10.13 4.80
CA ARG A 125 0.89 10.45 5.92
C ARG A 125 -0.53 9.95 5.71
N SER A 126 -0.98 9.90 4.47
CA SER A 126 -2.31 9.42 4.12
C SER A 126 -2.36 9.03 2.64
N VAL A 127 -3.33 8.19 2.30
CA VAL A 127 -3.64 7.79 0.93
C VAL A 127 -5.10 8.06 0.62
N SER A 128 -5.37 8.58 -0.58
CA SER A 128 -6.72 8.72 -1.11
C SER A 128 -7.17 7.40 -1.73
N ARG A 129 -7.77 6.55 -0.91
CA ARG A 129 -8.38 5.27 -1.30
C ARG A 129 -9.22 5.40 -2.57
N ASP A 130 -10.12 6.38 -2.59
CA ASP A 130 -11.08 6.54 -3.67
C ASP A 130 -10.43 6.91 -5.00
N ARG A 131 -9.40 7.77 -5.00
CA ARG A 131 -8.67 8.11 -6.22
C ARG A 131 -7.91 6.91 -6.76
N VAL A 132 -7.27 6.14 -5.88
CA VAL A 132 -6.52 4.93 -6.26
C VAL A 132 -7.45 3.86 -6.84
N PHE A 133 -8.57 3.55 -6.16
CA PHE A 133 -9.51 2.55 -6.65
C PHE A 133 -10.28 3.03 -7.88
N SER A 134 -10.67 4.31 -7.95
CA SER A 134 -11.33 4.85 -9.15
C SER A 134 -10.43 4.75 -10.38
N ASP A 135 -9.13 5.01 -10.23
CA ASP A 135 -8.15 4.83 -11.28
C ASP A 135 -7.99 3.37 -11.69
N LEU A 136 -7.83 2.45 -10.72
CA LEU A 136 -7.75 1.01 -10.97
C LEU A 136 -9.00 0.49 -11.71
N PHE A 137 -10.19 0.82 -11.22
CA PHE A 137 -11.45 0.39 -11.83
C PHE A 137 -11.61 0.96 -13.23
N THR A 138 -11.18 2.20 -13.47
CA THR A 138 -11.23 2.80 -14.80
C THR A 138 -10.28 2.11 -15.77
N LYS A 139 -9.05 1.81 -15.34
CA LYS A 139 -8.08 1.07 -16.15
C LYS A 139 -8.50 -0.35 -16.48
N LEU A 140 -9.28 -0.99 -15.59
CA LEU A 140 -9.78 -2.35 -15.82
C LEU A 140 -10.98 -2.39 -16.75
N LYS A 141 -11.75 -1.29 -16.90
CA LYS A 141 -12.90 -1.28 -17.79
C LYS A 141 -12.47 -1.70 -19.20
N LEU A 142 -13.19 -2.66 -19.77
CA LEU A 142 -13.12 -2.85 -21.21
C LEU A 142 -13.61 -1.55 -21.85
N ASP A 143 -12.81 -0.97 -22.73
CA ASP A 143 -13.34 -0.02 -23.71
C ASP A 143 -14.52 -0.74 -24.35
N ARG A 144 -15.73 -0.23 -24.12
CA ARG A 144 -16.85 -0.59 -24.98
C ARG A 144 -16.49 0.01 -26.33
N LEU A 145 -15.75 -0.75 -27.13
CA LEU A 145 -15.72 -0.52 -28.56
C LEU A 145 -17.20 -0.36 -28.97
N PRO A 146 -17.58 0.80 -29.51
CA PRO A 146 -18.96 1.04 -29.94
C PRO A 146 -19.40 -0.01 -30.95
#